data_AF-A0A1X2FUX0-F1
#
_entry.id   AF-A0A1X2FUX0-F1
#
_cell.length_a   1.000
_cell.length_b   1.000
_cell.length_c   1.000
_cell.angle_alpha   90.00
_cell.angle_beta   90.00
_cell.angle_gamma   90.00
#
_symmetry.space_group_name_H-M   'P 1'
#
loop_
_entity.id
_entity.type
_entity.pdbx_description
1 polymer ?
#
loop_
_entity_poly.entity_id
_entity_poly.type
_entity_poly.pdbx_seq_one_letter_code
_entity_poly.pdbx_strand_id
1 'polypeptide(L)'
;MREIKFRGKRKDNGEWMYGYVVRERYGVCIQYLMEKPLGIEKYKVVVEPESVGQYTGLKDKNGQEIYEGDIVVAEDSYGNKWCGVVKYKDKHTAFFVEGKNVAAILGWHLTDNNGVFAEVIGNIYENPELLEG
;
A
#
# COMPACT_ATOMS: atom_id res chain seq x y z
N MET A 1 -12.43 1.04 14.59
CA MET A 1 -12.15 2.23 13.76
C MET A 1 -11.00 1.85 12.83
N ARG A 2 -11.09 2.11 11.51
CA ARG A 2 -9.98 1.79 10.60
C ARG A 2 -8.84 2.78 10.80
N GLU A 3 -7.61 2.31 10.73
CA GLU A 3 -6.44 3.19 10.72
C GLU A 3 -6.38 3.96 9.39
N ILE A 4 -6.11 5.26 9.47
CA ILE A 4 -5.92 6.12 8.30
C ILE A 4 -4.44 6.42 8.22
N LYS A 5 -3.75 5.76 7.30
CA LYS A 5 -2.31 5.83 7.12
C LYS A 5 -1.98 5.83 5.64
N PHE A 6 -0.89 6.48 5.28
CA PHE A 6 -0.38 6.61 3.92
C PHE A 6 1.12 6.39 3.91
N ARG A 7 1.66 6.05 2.74
CA ARG A 7 3.10 6.06 2.47
C ARG A 7 3.43 6.96 1.29
N GLY A 8 4.69 7.35 1.16
CA GLY A 8 5.25 8.01 -0.03
C GLY A 8 6.78 7.98 -0.02
N LYS A 9 7.42 7.90 -1.20
CA LYS A 9 8.87 7.97 -1.37
C LYS A 9 9.33 9.43 -1.25
N ARG A 10 10.33 9.67 -0.42
CA ARG A 10 10.88 11.02 -0.23
C ARG A 10 11.58 11.51 -1.48
N LYS A 11 11.42 12.80 -1.81
CA LYS A 11 12.10 13.39 -2.96
C LYS A 11 13.61 13.54 -2.80
N ASP A 12 14.12 13.56 -1.57
CA ASP A 12 15.52 13.84 -1.29
C ASP A 12 16.42 12.59 -1.35
N ASN A 13 15.93 11.43 -0.92
CA ASN A 13 16.72 10.21 -0.85
C ASN A 13 15.99 8.93 -1.34
N GLY A 14 14.72 9.03 -1.73
CA GLY A 14 13.94 7.89 -2.21
C GLY A 14 13.50 6.90 -1.12
N GLU A 15 13.71 7.15 0.17
CA GLU A 15 13.21 6.27 1.23
C GLU A 15 11.69 6.38 1.40
N TRP A 16 11.04 5.30 1.82
CA TRP A 16 9.62 5.32 2.17
C TRP A 16 9.35 6.01 3.50
N MET A 17 8.35 6.90 3.52
CA MET A 17 7.86 7.56 4.72
C MET A 17 6.38 7.26 4.92
N TYR A 18 5.99 7.08 6.18
CA TYR A 18 4.64 6.64 6.56
C TYR A 18 3.99 7.65 7.50
N GLY A 19 2.71 7.94 7.30
CA GLY A 19 1.98 8.90 8.13
C GLY A 19 0.72 9.41 7.44
N TYR A 20 0.48 10.72 7.55
CA TYR A 20 -0.69 11.38 6.99
C TYR A 20 -0.30 12.25 5.79
N VAL A 21 -1.06 12.15 4.71
CA VAL A 21 -0.84 13.02 3.54
C VAL A 21 -1.29 14.44 3.87
N VAL A 22 -0.41 15.40 3.61
CA VAL A 22 -0.69 16.83 3.75
C VAL A 22 -0.26 17.54 2.47
N ARG A 23 -1.11 18.43 1.95
CA ARG A 23 -0.78 19.26 0.78
C ARG A 23 -0.28 20.62 1.25
N GLU A 24 0.93 20.97 0.83
CA GLU A 24 1.59 22.23 1.16
C GLU A 24 1.84 23.03 -0.12
N ARG A 25 2.15 24.33 0.02
CA ARG A 25 2.45 25.21 -1.13
C ARG A 25 3.63 24.72 -2.00
N TYR A 26 4.52 23.91 -1.44
CA TYR A 26 5.74 23.42 -2.08
C TYR A 26 5.65 21.94 -2.48
N GLY A 27 4.52 21.26 -2.26
CA GLY A 27 4.33 19.88 -2.68
C GLY A 27 3.45 19.04 -1.76
N VAL A 28 3.33 17.76 -2.11
CA VAL A 28 2.69 16.75 -1.27
C VAL A 28 3.70 16.27 -0.23
N CYS A 29 3.28 16.19 1.02
CA CYS A 29 4.10 15.76 2.13
C CYS A 29 3.47 14.57 2.85
N ILE A 30 4.32 13.74 3.46
CA ILE A 30 3.91 12.83 4.54
C ILE A 30 4.25 13.51 5.87
N GLN A 31 3.22 13.75 6.69
CA GLN A 31 3.37 14.21 8.06
C GLN A 31 3.38 13.00 9.00
N TYR A 32 4.36 12.95 9.89
CA TYR A 32 4.53 11.87 10.86
C TYR A 32 4.84 12.42 12.25
N LEU A 33 4.58 11.59 13.26
CA LEU A 33 4.81 11.91 14.65
C LEU A 33 6.08 11.20 15.13
N MET A 34 6.87 11.87 15.96
CA MET A 34 8.02 11.26 16.61
C MET A 34 7.97 11.54 18.11
N GLU A 35 8.09 10.48 18.91
CA GLU A 35 8.24 10.61 20.35
C GLU A 35 9.64 11.11 20.69
N LYS A 36 9.68 12.16 21.50
CA LYS A 36 10.90 12.76 22.06
C LYS A 36 10.77 12.79 23.58
N PRO A 37 11.89 12.95 24.31
CA PRO A 37 11.85 13.05 25.78
C PRO A 37 10.89 14.13 26.32
N LEU A 38 10.67 15.19 25.55
CA LEU A 38 9.81 16.33 25.93
C LEU A 38 8.38 16.25 25.34
N GLY A 39 8.02 15.15 24.67
CA GLY A 39 6.69 14.94 24.11
C GLY A 39 6.69 14.50 22.64
N ILE A 40 5.52 14.60 22.00
CA ILE A 40 5.34 14.21 20.59
C ILE A 40 5.57 15.42 19.70
N GLU A 41 6.51 15.30 18.78
CA GLU A 41 6.79 16.32 17.77
C GLU A 41 6.23 15.91 16.41
N LYS A 42 5.80 16.91 15.62
CA LYS A 42 5.26 16.73 14.27
C LYS A 42 6.30 17.10 13.24
N TYR A 43 6.55 16.19 12.31
CA TYR A 43 7.46 16.38 11.20
C TYR A 43 6.73 16.21 9.89
N LYS A 44 7.26 16.82 8.83
CA LYS A 44 6.76 16.65 7.47
C LYS A 44 7.92 16.54 6.50
N VAL A 45 7.74 15.70 5.49
CA VAL A 45 8.73 15.48 4.44
C VAL A 45 8.04 15.50 3.09
N VAL A 46 8.66 16.18 2.11
CA VAL A 46 8.15 16.22 0.75
C VAL A 46 8.37 14.87 0.08
N VAL A 47 7.31 14.33 -0.50
CA VAL A 47 7.33 13.04 -1.20
C VAL A 47 7.01 13.23 -2.68
N GLU A 48 7.36 12.23 -3.48
CA GLU A 48 6.91 12.06 -4.86
C GLU A 48 5.39 11.84 -4.86
N PRO A 49 4.58 12.78 -5.40
CA PRO A 49 3.12 12.67 -5.35
C PRO A 49 2.57 11.36 -5.93
N GLU A 50 3.20 10.85 -6.98
CA GLU A 50 2.88 9.62 -7.67
C GLU A 50 3.11 8.37 -6.83
N SER A 51 4.02 8.43 -5.85
CA SER A 51 4.32 7.31 -4.95
C SER A 51 3.34 7.19 -3.78
N VAL A 52 2.46 8.19 -3.62
CA VAL A 52 1.54 8.25 -2.48
C VAL A 52 0.51 7.13 -2.60
N GLY A 53 0.48 6.25 -1.59
CA GLY A 53 -0.48 5.15 -1.51
C GLY A 53 -1.14 5.08 -0.15
N GLN A 54 -2.46 4.86 -0.12
CA GLN A 54 -3.19 4.66 1.13
C GLN A 54 -2.98 3.23 1.66
N TYR A 55 -2.87 3.11 2.99
CA TYR A 55 -3.01 1.83 3.67
C TYR A 55 -4.42 1.28 3.47
N THR A 56 -4.53 0.03 3.01
CA THR A 56 -5.82 -0.60 2.75
C THR A 56 -6.62 -0.91 4.02
N GLY A 57 -5.96 -0.93 5.19
CA GLY A 57 -6.53 -1.43 6.43
C GLY A 57 -6.34 -2.93 6.64
N LEU A 58 -5.72 -3.63 5.68
CA LEU A 58 -5.51 -5.08 5.70
C LEU A 58 -4.02 -5.41 5.73
N LYS A 59 -3.69 -6.52 6.39
CA LYS A 59 -2.35 -7.09 6.40
C LYS A 59 -2.34 -8.36 5.58
N ASP A 60 -1.24 -8.62 4.90
CA ASP A 60 -1.00 -9.83 4.15
C ASP A 60 -0.81 -11.04 5.07
N LYS A 61 -0.60 -12.23 4.50
CA LYS A 61 -0.47 -13.48 5.26
C LYS A 61 0.74 -13.50 6.22
N ASN A 62 1.73 -12.62 6.01
CA ASN A 62 2.93 -12.47 6.82
C ASN A 62 2.80 -11.33 7.85
N GLY A 63 1.64 -10.68 7.93
CA GLY A 63 1.39 -9.56 8.84
C GLY A 63 1.92 -8.21 8.34
N GLN A 64 2.38 -8.12 7.10
CA GLN A 64 2.80 -6.87 6.47
C GLN A 64 1.57 -6.06 6.03
N GLU A 65 1.56 -4.77 6.34
CA GLU A 65 0.50 -3.86 5.90
C GLU A 65 0.47 -3.74 4.36
N ILE A 66 -0.73 -3.82 3.78
CA ILE A 66 -0.92 -3.71 2.32
C ILE A 66 -1.33 -2.27 1.97
N TYR A 67 -0.62 -1.66 1.05
CA TYR A 67 -0.84 -0.30 0.53
C TYR A 67 -1.20 -0.31 -0.95
N GLU A 68 -1.80 0.79 -1.42
CA GLU A 68 -1.91 1.03 -2.86
C GLU A 68 -0.53 1.01 -3.54
N GLY A 69 -0.49 0.43 -4.74
CA GLY A 69 0.73 0.21 -5.50
C GLY A 69 1.54 -1.02 -5.07
N ASP A 70 1.16 -1.72 -4.00
CA ASP A 70 1.78 -3.02 -3.68
C ASP A 70 1.44 -4.05 -4.75
N ILE A 71 2.40 -4.93 -5.02
CA ILE A 71 2.25 -6.10 -5.86
C ILE A 71 2.09 -7.28 -4.92
N VAL A 72 0.97 -7.97 -5.04
CA VAL A 72 0.69 -9.16 -4.23
C VAL A 72 0.65 -10.40 -5.09
N VAL A 73 1.03 -11.53 -4.49
CA VAL A 73 0.85 -12.87 -5.03
C VAL A 73 -0.16 -13.64 -4.19
N ALA A 74 -1.03 -14.39 -4.84
CA ALA A 74 -1.94 -15.30 -4.18
C ALA A 74 -1.96 -16.63 -4.92
N GLU A 75 -2.33 -17.68 -4.18
CA GLU A 75 -2.44 -19.05 -4.67
C GLU A 75 -3.86 -19.53 -4.38
N ASP A 76 -4.52 -20.11 -5.38
CA ASP A 76 -5.84 -20.72 -5.20
C ASP A 76 -5.74 -22.12 -4.58
N SER A 77 -6.89 -22.74 -4.28
CA SER A 77 -6.96 -24.09 -3.71
C SER A 77 -6.40 -25.20 -4.62
N TYR A 78 -6.13 -24.89 -5.89
CA TYR A 78 -5.57 -25.82 -6.88
C TYR A 78 -4.06 -25.59 -7.10
N GLY A 79 -3.45 -24.65 -6.38
CA GLY A 79 -2.03 -24.31 -6.52
C GLY A 79 -1.72 -23.33 -7.65
N ASN A 80 -2.74 -22.72 -8.28
CA ASN A 80 -2.50 -21.73 -9.33
C ASN A 80 -2.12 -20.40 -8.69
N LYS A 81 -0.93 -19.91 -9.03
CA LYS A 81 -0.43 -18.61 -8.59
C LYS A 81 -0.83 -17.53 -9.57
N TRP A 82 -1.17 -16.38 -9.02
CA TRP A 82 -1.40 -15.17 -9.79
C TRP A 82 -0.86 -13.97 -9.01
N CYS A 83 -0.48 -12.93 -9.75
CA CYS A 83 0.00 -11.67 -9.20
C CYS A 83 -0.84 -10.50 -9.70
N GLY A 84 -0.84 -9.41 -8.93
CA GLY A 84 -1.46 -8.16 -9.36
C GLY A 84 -1.15 -7.00 -8.44
N VAL A 85 -1.52 -5.81 -8.90
CA VAL A 85 -1.29 -4.54 -8.22
C VAL A 85 -2.51 -4.14 -7.41
N VAL A 86 -2.30 -3.70 -6.18
CA VAL A 86 -3.33 -3.12 -5.31
C VAL A 86 -3.69 -1.71 -5.79
N LYS A 87 -4.96 -1.47 -6.10
CA LYS A 87 -5.49 -0.17 -6.56
C LYS A 87 -6.86 0.12 -5.95
N TYR A 88 -7.12 1.38 -5.58
CA TYR A 88 -8.49 1.78 -5.28
C TYR A 88 -9.33 1.93 -6.56
N LYS A 89 -10.59 1.45 -6.54
CA LYS A 89 -11.53 1.56 -7.66
C LYS A 89 -12.79 2.30 -7.22
N ASP A 90 -12.91 3.56 -7.62
CA ASP A 90 -14.02 4.45 -7.25
C ASP A 90 -15.40 3.85 -7.56
N LYS A 91 -15.57 3.25 -8.75
CA LYS A 91 -16.84 2.63 -9.18
C LYS A 91 -17.34 1.55 -8.21
N HIS A 92 -16.42 0.88 -7.52
CA HIS A 92 -16.71 -0.21 -6.60
C HIS A 92 -16.45 0.17 -5.14
N THR A 93 -15.95 1.38 -4.88
CA THR A 93 -15.61 1.91 -3.56
C THR A 93 -14.70 0.99 -2.73
N ALA A 94 -13.80 0.25 -3.38
CA ALA A 94 -12.98 -0.76 -2.73
C ALA A 94 -11.57 -0.86 -3.32
N PHE A 95 -10.64 -1.44 -2.55
CA PHE A 95 -9.33 -1.85 -3.05
C PHE A 95 -9.43 -3.15 -3.84
N PHE A 96 -8.85 -3.15 -5.03
CA PHE A 96 -8.76 -4.28 -5.94
C PHE A 96 -7.31 -4.71 -6.08
N VAL A 97 -7.11 -5.98 -6.43
CA VAL A 97 -5.88 -6.49 -7.01
C VAL A 97 -6.13 -6.73 -8.49
N GLU A 98 -5.36 -6.05 -9.33
CA GLU A 98 -5.45 -6.14 -10.78
C GLU A 98 -4.15 -6.65 -11.41
N GLY A 99 -4.26 -7.69 -12.23
CA GLY A 99 -3.17 -8.25 -13.01
C GLY A 99 -3.68 -8.76 -14.36
N LYS A 100 -2.79 -9.39 -15.14
CA LYS A 100 -3.03 -9.82 -16.53
C LYS A 100 -4.31 -10.63 -16.74
N ASN A 101 -4.67 -11.47 -15.76
CA ASN A 101 -5.87 -12.32 -15.78
C ASN A 101 -6.64 -12.30 -14.46
N VAL A 102 -6.48 -11.25 -13.65
CA VAL A 102 -7.12 -11.17 -12.33
C VAL A 102 -7.64 -9.75 -12.06
N ALA A 103 -8.87 -9.68 -11.57
CA ALA A 103 -9.47 -8.48 -11.01
C ALA A 103 -10.30 -8.90 -9.81
N ALA A 104 -9.78 -8.65 -8.62
CA ALA A 104 -10.34 -9.20 -7.39
C ALA A 104 -10.40 -8.14 -6.29
N ILE A 105 -11.55 -8.00 -5.62
CA ILE A 105 -11.68 -7.15 -4.43
C ILE A 105 -10.81 -7.73 -3.31
N LEU A 106 -9.83 -6.97 -2.82
CA LEU A 106 -8.86 -7.40 -1.81
C LEU A 106 -9.56 -7.90 -0.53
N GLY A 107 -10.46 -7.07 0.01
CA GLY A 107 -11.19 -7.36 1.25
C GLY A 107 -12.33 -8.37 1.14
N TRP A 108 -12.50 -9.02 -0.02
CA TRP A 108 -13.55 -10.03 -0.20
C TRP A 108 -13.01 -11.30 -0.85
N HIS A 109 -12.41 -11.20 -2.03
CA HIS A 109 -11.96 -12.37 -2.78
C HIS A 109 -10.61 -12.92 -2.29
N LEU A 110 -9.80 -12.09 -1.62
CA LEU A 110 -8.49 -12.49 -1.08
C LEU A 110 -8.49 -12.60 0.45
N THR A 111 -9.66 -12.56 1.09
CA THR A 111 -9.80 -12.55 2.54
C THR A 111 -10.66 -13.72 3.00
N ASP A 112 -10.20 -14.45 4.01
CA ASP A 112 -10.95 -15.50 4.70
C ASP A 112 -11.05 -15.21 6.22
N ASN A 113 -11.44 -16.22 7.01
CA ASN A 113 -11.56 -16.08 8.46
C ASN A 113 -10.23 -15.78 9.18
N ASN A 114 -9.09 -16.02 8.53
CA ASN A 114 -7.75 -15.75 9.05
C ASN A 114 -7.16 -14.44 8.52
N GLY A 115 -7.86 -13.72 7.63
CA GLY A 115 -7.41 -12.47 7.04
C GLY A 115 -7.03 -12.62 5.57
N VAL A 116 -6.14 -11.77 5.07
CA VAL A 116 -5.72 -11.83 3.67
C VAL A 116 -4.74 -12.99 3.50
N PHE A 117 -5.02 -13.89 2.55
CA PHE A 117 -4.14 -15.04 2.26
C PHE A 117 -3.08 -14.74 1.18
N ALA A 118 -3.11 -13.55 0.59
CA ALA A 118 -2.09 -13.06 -0.33
C ALA A 118 -0.83 -12.60 0.41
N GLU A 119 0.28 -12.48 -0.32
CA GLU A 119 1.58 -12.01 0.16
C GLU A 119 2.05 -10.81 -0.66
N VAL A 120 2.55 -9.76 0.00
CA VAL A 120 3.20 -8.64 -0.68
C VAL A 120 4.60 -9.08 -1.13
N ILE A 121 4.87 -8.98 -2.43
CA ILE A 121 6.17 -9.38 -3.03
C ILE A 121 6.99 -8.20 -3.56
N GLY A 122 6.43 -6.99 -3.51
CA GLY A 122 7.07 -5.77 -4.00
C GLY A 122 6.05 -4.67 -4.21
N ASN A 123 6.44 -3.60 -4.90
CA ASN A 123 5.54 -2.52 -5.29
C ASN A 123 5.91 -1.99 -6.69
N ILE A 124 4.99 -1.27 -7.33
CA ILE A 124 5.18 -0.76 -8.69
C ILE A 124 6.31 0.27 -8.86
N TYR A 125 6.82 0.84 -7.77
CA TYR A 125 7.87 1.87 -7.81
C TYR A 125 9.27 1.27 -7.69
N GLU A 126 9.39 0.10 -7.05
CA GLU A 126 10.67 -0.56 -6.78
C GLU A 126 10.83 -1.88 -7.51
N ASN A 127 9.72 -2.50 -7.90
CA ASN A 127 9.68 -3.81 -8.54
C ASN A 127 8.74 -3.85 -9.76
N PRO A 128 8.83 -2.90 -10.71
CA PRO A 128 7.97 -2.91 -11.89
C PRO A 128 8.09 -4.20 -12.72
N GLU A 129 9.26 -4.85 -12.69
CA GLU A 129 9.56 -6.11 -13.39
C GLU A 129 8.67 -7.28 -12.96
N LEU A 130 8.10 -7.25 -11.74
CA LEU A 130 7.21 -8.30 -11.24
C LEU A 130 5.86 -8.37 -11.99
N LEU A 131 5.55 -7.37 -12.82
CA LEU A 131 4.34 -7.32 -13.64
C LEU A 131 4.56 -7.71 -15.10
N GLU A 132 5.81 -7.96 -15.52
CA GLU A 132 6.15 -8.26 -16.92
C GLU A 132 5.96 -9.75 -17.29
N GLY A 133 5.49 -10.58 -16.34
CA GLY A 133 5.21 -12.02 -16.50
C GLY A 133 3.92 -12.41 -17.21
#